data_AF-A0A8T7BKE9-F1
#
_entry.id   AF-A0A8T7BKE9-F1
#
_cell.length_a   1.000
_cell.length_b   1.000
_cell.length_c   1.000
_cell.angle_alpha   90.00
_cell.angle_beta   90.00
_cell.angle_gamma   90.00
#
_symmetry.space_group_name_H-M   'P 1'
#
loop_
_entity.id
_entity.type
_entity.pdbx_description
1 polymer ?
#
loop_
_entity_poly.entity_id
_entity_poly.type
_entity_poly.pdbx_seq_one_letter_code
_entity_poly.pdbx_strand_id
1 'polypeptide(L)'
;MPDLSALTKEQIPSSARLFKATIIAVITALIVLIVAVLPAEYGVDPTGLGSKLGLTGLSANQNQMGFFTSGEPYKSESFTLRLFPGNGTELKAVMNSGQMYIYNWKSTGELYMDMHAEEHGAEPDVFTSFWEEEEINSASGNMIAEFSGTHG
;
A
#
# COMPACT_ATOMS: atom_id res chain seq x y z
N MET A 1 11.29 -28.30 57.24
CA MET A 1 11.78 -27.76 55.96
C MET A 1 11.04 -28.51 54.86
N PRO A 2 10.26 -27.84 53.99
CA PRO A 2 9.58 -28.52 52.90
C PRO A 2 10.61 -29.07 51.91
N ASP A 3 10.43 -30.32 51.53
CA ASP A 3 11.29 -31.07 50.63
C ASP A 3 11.20 -30.51 49.21
N LEU A 4 12.33 -30.02 48.67
CA LEU A 4 12.44 -29.38 47.35
C LEU A 4 12.73 -30.39 46.23
N SER A 5 12.80 -31.69 46.52
CA SER A 5 13.10 -32.74 45.53
C SER A 5 11.94 -33.09 44.59
N ALA A 6 10.75 -32.51 44.82
CA ALA A 6 9.54 -32.73 44.03
C ALA A 6 9.34 -31.76 42.85
N LEU A 7 10.33 -30.92 42.51
CA LEU A 7 10.33 -30.19 41.24
C LEU A 7 10.77 -31.17 40.14
N THR A 8 9.87 -32.11 39.82
CA THR A 8 10.05 -33.07 38.74
C THR A 8 10.28 -32.33 37.43
N LYS A 9 11.11 -32.94 36.59
CA LYS A 9 11.58 -32.55 35.25
C LYS A 9 10.45 -32.45 34.20
N GLU A 10 9.22 -32.19 34.64
CA GLU A 10 7.95 -32.49 33.98
C GLU A 10 7.27 -31.26 33.35
N GLN A 11 8.00 -30.14 33.26
CA GLN A 11 7.48 -28.91 32.66
C GLN A 11 8.20 -28.52 31.35
N ILE A 12 9.13 -29.34 30.86
CA ILE A 12 9.83 -29.07 29.59
C ILE A 12 9.16 -29.94 28.50
N PRO A 13 8.57 -29.35 27.45
CA PRO A 13 8.00 -30.11 26.36
C PRO A 13 9.10 -31.02 25.77
N SER A 14 8.79 -32.31 25.61
CA SER A 14 9.76 -33.24 25.02
C SER A 14 10.16 -32.77 23.61
N SER A 15 11.39 -33.06 23.19
CA SER A 15 11.90 -32.69 21.86
C SER A 15 10.97 -33.15 20.72
N ALA A 16 10.32 -34.30 20.89
CA ALA A 16 9.32 -34.81 19.96
C ALA A 16 8.03 -33.97 19.90
N ARG A 17 7.59 -33.40 21.03
CA ARG A 17 6.44 -32.46 21.06
C ARG A 17 6.80 -31.13 20.42
N LEU A 18 8.01 -30.62 20.71
CA LEU A 18 8.51 -29.39 20.10
C LEU A 18 8.60 -29.53 18.57
N PHE A 19 9.18 -30.62 18.08
CA PHE A 19 9.29 -30.88 16.65
C PHE A 19 7.93 -30.98 15.94
N LYS A 20 6.95 -31.67 16.55
CA LYS A 20 5.58 -31.72 16.04
C LYS A 20 4.93 -30.34 16.00
N ALA A 21 5.09 -29.54 17.04
CA ALA A 21 4.55 -28.19 17.10
C ALA A 21 5.18 -27.27 16.03
N THR A 22 6.50 -27.37 15.81
CA THR A 22 7.19 -26.61 14.76
C THR A 22 6.67 -26.97 13.36
N ILE A 23 6.49 -28.26 13.05
CA ILE A 23 5.95 -28.67 11.75
C ILE A 23 4.55 -28.11 11.55
N ILE A 24 3.68 -28.22 12.57
CA ILE A 24 2.32 -27.70 12.49
C ILE A 24 2.35 -26.18 12.25
N ALA A 25 3.18 -25.43 12.98
CA ALA A 25 3.31 -23.99 12.82
C ALA A 25 3.78 -23.60 11.42
N VAL A 26 4.77 -24.29 10.86
CA VAL A 26 5.26 -24.04 9.48
C VAL A 26 4.14 -24.29 8.46
N ILE A 27 3.39 -25.38 8.60
CA ILE A 27 2.26 -25.68 7.71
C ILE A 27 1.19 -24.60 7.82
N THR A 28 0.83 -24.19 9.04
CA THR A 28 -0.13 -23.10 9.26
C THR A 28 0.35 -21.79 8.63
N ALA A 29 1.62 -21.44 8.79
CA ALA A 29 2.20 -20.24 8.19
C ALA A 29 2.14 -20.27 6.65
N LEU A 30 2.47 -21.41 6.04
CA LEU A 30 2.36 -21.58 4.58
C LEU A 30 0.92 -21.45 4.09
N ILE A 31 -0.05 -21.97 4.83
CA ILE A 31 -1.48 -21.82 4.50
C ILE A 31 -1.87 -20.33 4.55
N VAL A 32 -1.49 -19.61 5.61
CA VAL A 32 -1.78 -18.18 5.74
C VAL A 32 -1.11 -17.38 4.62
N LEU A 33 0.14 -17.68 4.28
CA LEU A 33 0.88 -17.04 3.20
C LEU A 33 0.11 -17.17 1.87
N ILE A 34 -0.31 -18.38 1.52
CA ILE A 34 -0.93 -18.68 0.22
C ILE A 34 -2.38 -18.18 0.14
N VAL A 35 -3.15 -18.28 1.23
CA VAL A 35 -4.59 -17.99 1.24
C VAL A 35 -4.91 -16.53 1.57
N ALA A 36 -4.06 -15.86 2.35
CA ALA A 36 -4.32 -14.50 2.81
C ALA A 36 -3.27 -13.49 2.31
N VAL A 37 -1.98 -13.72 2.58
CA VAL A 37 -0.93 -12.73 2.30
C VAL A 37 -0.74 -12.51 0.80
N LEU A 38 -0.58 -13.59 0.01
CA LEU A 38 -0.39 -13.47 -1.44
C LEU A 38 -1.58 -12.79 -2.14
N PRO A 39 -2.85 -13.14 -1.86
CA PRO A 39 -3.99 -12.42 -2.41
C PRO A 39 -4.06 -10.96 -1.96
N ALA A 40 -3.82 -10.68 -0.68
CA ALA A 40 -4.00 -9.33 -0.10
C ALA A 40 -2.94 -8.34 -0.57
N GLU A 41 -1.66 -8.75 -0.60
CA GLU A 41 -0.54 -7.86 -0.93
C GLU A 41 -0.25 -7.84 -2.42
N TYR A 42 -0.21 -9.02 -3.06
CA TYR A 42 0.28 -9.16 -4.44
C TYR A 42 -0.83 -9.45 -5.46
N GLY A 43 -2.08 -9.64 -5.02
CA GLY A 43 -3.20 -9.99 -5.89
C GLY A 43 -3.09 -11.41 -6.47
N VAL A 44 -2.13 -12.21 -5.99
CA VAL A 44 -1.88 -13.58 -6.45
C VAL A 44 -2.73 -14.53 -5.62
N ASP A 45 -3.79 -15.08 -6.22
CA ASP A 45 -4.71 -16.02 -5.56
C ASP A 45 -4.70 -17.41 -6.21
N PRO A 46 -3.74 -18.28 -5.87
CA PRO A 46 -3.65 -19.62 -6.47
C PRO A 46 -4.75 -20.56 -5.99
N THR A 47 -5.42 -20.23 -4.87
CA THR A 47 -6.46 -21.09 -4.27
C THR A 47 -7.88 -20.67 -4.64
N GLY A 48 -8.08 -19.44 -5.12
CA GLY A 48 -9.39 -18.85 -5.32
C GLY A 48 -10.12 -18.48 -4.02
N LEU A 49 -9.50 -18.69 -2.85
CA LEU A 49 -10.09 -18.33 -1.56
C LEU A 49 -9.91 -16.84 -1.26
N GLY A 50 -8.79 -16.25 -1.66
CA GLY A 50 -8.53 -14.83 -1.43
C GLY A 50 -9.56 -13.94 -2.11
N SER A 51 -9.88 -14.23 -3.37
CA SER A 51 -10.91 -13.54 -4.15
C SER A 51 -12.31 -13.72 -3.57
N LYS A 52 -12.68 -14.93 -3.14
CA LYS A 52 -13.96 -15.20 -2.47
C LYS A 52 -14.11 -14.50 -1.13
N LEU A 53 -13.00 -14.31 -0.42
CA LEU A 53 -12.93 -13.56 0.83
C LEU A 53 -12.78 -12.04 0.60
N GLY A 54 -12.63 -11.60 -0.65
CA GLY A 54 -12.45 -10.19 -1.01
C GLY A 54 -11.03 -9.63 -0.78
N LEU A 55 -10.07 -10.48 -0.43
CA LEU A 55 -8.69 -10.07 -0.10
C LEU A 55 -7.94 -9.52 -1.31
N THR A 56 -8.19 -10.04 -2.52
CA THR A 56 -7.54 -9.56 -3.76
C THR A 56 -7.86 -8.10 -4.10
N GLY A 57 -8.93 -7.54 -3.54
CA GLY A 57 -9.26 -6.12 -3.69
C GLY A 57 -8.31 -5.17 -2.94
N LEU A 58 -7.55 -5.69 -1.98
CA LEU A 58 -6.57 -4.91 -1.22
C LEU A 58 -5.34 -4.57 -2.09
N SER A 59 -4.87 -5.53 -2.89
CA SER A 59 -3.73 -5.34 -3.81
C SER A 59 -4.08 -4.49 -5.04
N ALA A 60 -5.32 -4.58 -5.55
CA ALA A 60 -5.75 -3.88 -6.76
C ALA A 60 -5.66 -2.33 -6.66
N ASN A 61 -5.64 -1.77 -5.46
CA ASN A 61 -5.59 -0.33 -5.22
C ASN A 61 -4.17 0.26 -5.23
N GLN A 62 -3.12 -0.56 -5.36
CA GLN A 62 -1.74 -0.06 -5.41
C GLN A 62 -1.28 0.36 -6.81
N ASN A 63 -2.05 0.09 -7.87
CA ASN A 63 -1.55 0.17 -9.25
C ASN A 63 -2.47 0.86 -10.26
N GLN A 64 -3.39 1.74 -9.85
CA GLN A 64 -4.33 2.36 -10.79
C GLN A 64 -4.36 3.90 -10.77
N MET A 65 -3.70 4.42 -11.82
CA MET A 65 -4.00 5.63 -12.62
C MET A 65 -3.41 6.95 -12.13
N GLY A 66 -2.75 7.77 -12.96
CA GLY A 66 -2.49 7.63 -14.39
C GLY A 66 -1.49 8.67 -14.86
N PHE A 67 -0.50 8.24 -15.64
CA PHE A 67 0.44 9.13 -16.31
C PHE A 67 -0.32 9.99 -17.32
N PHE A 68 -0.65 11.23 -16.92
CA PHE A 68 -1.18 12.22 -17.84
C PHE A 68 -0.06 12.62 -18.80
N THR A 69 -0.10 12.14 -20.05
CA THR A 69 0.80 12.61 -21.11
C THR A 69 0.25 13.92 -21.68
N SER A 70 0.99 15.01 -21.54
CA SER A 70 0.63 16.38 -21.96
C SER A 70 0.76 16.62 -23.48
N GLY A 71 0.33 15.66 -24.31
CA GLY A 71 0.44 15.73 -25.77
C GLY A 71 -0.59 16.63 -26.46
N GLU A 72 -1.64 17.04 -25.75
CA GLU A 72 -2.70 17.91 -26.25
C GLU A 72 -2.76 19.21 -25.42
N PRO A 73 -3.13 20.36 -26.01
CA PRO A 73 -3.03 21.66 -25.35
C PRO A 73 -3.87 21.76 -24.07
N TYR A 74 -4.94 20.98 -23.95
CA TYR A 74 -5.74 20.85 -22.73
C TYR A 74 -6.30 19.43 -22.62
N LYS A 75 -6.00 18.76 -21.51
CA LYS A 75 -6.57 17.47 -21.14
C LYS A 75 -7.31 17.62 -19.82
N SER A 76 -8.54 17.10 -19.76
CA SER A 76 -9.34 17.08 -18.54
C SER A 76 -9.87 15.67 -18.34
N GLU A 77 -9.65 15.11 -17.15
CA GLU A 77 -10.15 13.80 -16.76
C GLU A 77 -10.77 13.89 -15.37
N SER A 78 -11.85 13.14 -15.17
CA SER A 78 -12.52 12.98 -13.88
C SER A 78 -12.82 11.50 -13.68
N PHE A 79 -12.51 11.00 -12.49
CA PHE A 79 -12.77 9.62 -12.11
C PHE A 79 -13.08 9.52 -10.61
N THR A 80 -13.56 8.35 -10.20
CA THR A 80 -13.80 8.02 -8.80
C THR A 80 -12.91 6.85 -8.42
N LEU A 81 -12.15 7.01 -7.34
CA LEU A 81 -11.36 5.94 -6.75
C LEU A 81 -12.01 5.46 -5.45
N ARG A 82 -11.87 4.16 -5.15
CA ARG A 82 -12.27 3.58 -3.87
C ARG A 82 -11.03 3.26 -3.05
N LEU A 83 -10.87 3.91 -1.90
CA LEU A 83 -9.83 3.57 -0.93
C LEU A 83 -10.44 2.78 0.23
N PHE A 84 -9.78 1.68 0.60
CA PHE A 84 -10.10 0.94 1.83
C PHE A 84 -9.34 1.55 3.02
N PRO A 85 -9.82 1.37 4.26
CA PRO A 85 -9.10 1.85 5.44
C PRO A 85 -7.65 1.35 5.49
N GLY A 86 -6.70 2.27 5.66
CA GLY A 86 -5.26 1.98 5.68
C GLY A 86 -4.58 1.92 4.30
N ASN A 87 -5.33 2.08 3.20
CA ASN A 87 -4.76 2.15 1.85
C ASN A 87 -4.57 3.61 1.40
N GLY A 88 -3.53 3.85 0.62
CA GLY A 88 -3.32 5.07 -0.16
C GLY A 88 -3.28 4.78 -1.66
N THR A 89 -3.30 5.84 -2.46
CA THR A 89 -2.99 5.83 -3.89
C THR A 89 -2.10 7.02 -4.20
N GLU A 90 -1.44 6.99 -5.34
CA GLU A 90 -0.66 8.12 -5.84
C GLU A 90 -1.11 8.46 -7.26
N LEU A 91 -1.27 9.76 -7.56
CA LEU A 91 -1.77 10.24 -8.85
C LEU A 91 -0.71 11.10 -9.55
N LYS A 92 0.12 10.49 -10.40
CA LYS A 92 1.25 11.21 -11.06
C LYS A 92 0.93 11.70 -12.46
N ALA A 93 1.21 12.97 -12.74
CA ALA A 93 1.30 13.54 -14.08
C ALA A 93 2.76 13.63 -14.56
N VAL A 94 3.02 13.33 -15.84
CA VAL A 94 4.34 13.59 -16.45
C VAL A 94 4.30 14.97 -17.05
N MET A 95 5.16 15.86 -16.55
CA MET A 95 5.17 17.26 -16.94
C MET A 95 6.59 17.69 -17.30
N ASN A 96 6.70 18.53 -18.33
CA ASN A 96 7.89 19.34 -18.58
C ASN A 96 7.85 20.58 -17.68
N SER A 97 9.03 21.14 -17.39
CA SER A 97 9.13 22.43 -16.67
C SER A 97 8.22 23.50 -17.31
N GLY A 98 7.48 24.21 -16.47
CA GLY A 98 6.50 25.24 -16.83
C GLY A 98 5.10 24.72 -17.17
N GLN A 99 4.88 23.41 -17.28
CA GLN A 99 3.53 22.85 -17.45
C GLN A 99 2.75 22.90 -16.13
N MET A 100 1.42 22.88 -16.24
CA MET A 100 0.50 23.00 -15.11
C MET A 100 -0.65 22.00 -15.22
N TYR A 101 -1.11 21.49 -14.08
CA TYR A 101 -2.46 20.96 -13.93
C TYR A 101 -3.23 21.67 -12.83
N ILE A 102 -4.55 21.57 -12.89
CA ILE A 102 -5.48 22.00 -11.85
C ILE A 102 -6.18 20.75 -11.33
N TYR A 103 -6.33 20.63 -10.02
CA TYR A 103 -7.00 19.50 -9.39
C TYR A 103 -8.11 19.98 -8.46
N ASN A 104 -9.10 19.11 -8.31
CA ASN A 104 -10.16 19.24 -7.31
C ASN A 104 -10.70 17.86 -6.98
N TRP A 105 -10.71 17.49 -5.71
CA TRP A 105 -11.20 16.20 -5.25
C TRP A 105 -12.01 16.32 -3.96
N LYS A 106 -12.82 15.29 -3.71
CA LYS A 106 -13.59 15.12 -2.47
C LYS A 106 -13.67 13.64 -2.12
N SER A 107 -13.64 13.33 -0.83
CA SER A 107 -13.76 11.98 -0.28
C SER A 107 -14.89 11.86 0.74
N THR A 108 -15.26 10.63 1.07
CA THR A 108 -16.26 10.33 2.12
C THR A 108 -15.65 10.16 3.51
N GLY A 109 -14.33 10.01 3.60
CA GLY A 109 -13.57 9.90 4.85
C GLY A 109 -12.31 10.74 4.79
N GLU A 110 -11.65 10.88 5.93
CA GLU A 110 -10.40 11.64 6.06
C GLU A 110 -9.25 10.95 5.31
N LEU A 111 -8.42 11.76 4.66
CA LEU A 111 -7.25 11.35 3.90
C LEU A 111 -6.04 12.17 4.34
N TYR A 112 -4.88 11.53 4.31
CA TYR A 112 -3.58 12.19 4.24
C TYR A 112 -3.25 12.44 2.76
N MET A 113 -2.64 13.59 2.46
CA MET A 113 -2.19 13.95 1.12
C MET A 113 -0.78 14.56 1.21
N ASP A 114 0.14 14.03 0.43
CA ASP A 114 1.43 14.66 0.12
C ASP A 114 1.42 15.01 -1.37
N MET A 115 1.79 16.24 -1.72
CA MET A 115 2.09 16.62 -3.08
C MET A 115 3.59 16.71 -3.24
N HIS A 116 4.14 15.89 -4.12
CA HIS A 116 5.57 15.90 -4.42
C HIS A 116 5.88 15.74 -5.90
N ALA A 117 7.15 15.89 -6.24
CA ALA A 117 7.65 15.59 -7.58
C ALA A 117 9.01 14.90 -7.57
N GLU A 118 9.22 14.10 -8.59
CA GLU A 118 10.45 13.38 -8.87
C GLU A 118 10.99 13.87 -10.23
N GLU A 119 12.25 14.30 -10.25
CA GLU A 119 12.92 14.69 -11.49
C GLU A 119 13.01 13.50 -12.45
N HIS A 120 13.01 13.80 -13.76
CA HIS A 120 13.18 12.77 -14.76
C HIS A 120 14.53 12.04 -14.59
N GLY A 121 14.48 10.75 -14.26
CA GLY A 121 15.66 9.94 -14.01
C GLY A 121 16.23 10.07 -12.59
N ALA A 122 15.46 10.60 -11.64
CA ALA A 122 15.80 10.54 -10.22
C ALA A 122 16.01 9.09 -9.76
N GLU A 123 16.91 8.91 -8.80
CA GLU A 123 17.06 7.63 -8.10
C GLU A 123 15.76 7.30 -7.33
N PRO A 124 15.47 6.01 -7.08
CA PRO A 124 14.30 5.62 -6.28
C PRO A 124 14.28 6.34 -4.92
N ASP A 125 13.09 6.72 -4.48
CA ASP A 125 12.82 7.42 -3.21
C ASP A 125 13.43 8.83 -3.09
N VAL A 126 13.89 9.43 -4.20
CA VAL A 126 14.34 10.83 -4.24
C VAL A 126 13.25 11.72 -4.83
N PHE A 127 12.55 12.44 -3.96
CA PHE A 127 11.46 13.35 -4.34
C PHE A 127 11.58 14.71 -3.61
N THR A 128 10.89 15.70 -4.15
CA THR A 128 10.70 17.03 -3.53
C THR A 128 9.24 17.17 -3.12
N SER A 129 8.96 17.21 -1.82
CA SER A 129 7.62 17.53 -1.30
C SER A 129 7.38 19.04 -1.35
N PHE A 130 6.17 19.42 -1.73
CA PHE A 130 5.74 20.82 -1.82
C PHE A 130 4.81 21.19 -0.67
N TRP A 131 3.82 20.36 -0.39
CA TRP A 131 2.93 20.53 0.76
C TRP A 131 2.28 19.21 1.15
N GLU A 132 1.94 19.12 2.43
CA GLU A 132 1.30 17.97 3.04
C GLU A 132 0.08 18.45 3.83
N GLU A 133 -0.98 17.65 3.81
CA GLU A 133 -2.21 17.89 4.55
C GLU A 133 -2.64 16.60 5.25
N GLU A 134 -2.99 16.70 6.53
CA GLU A 134 -3.48 15.59 7.35
C GLU A 134 -4.98 15.73 7.59
N GLU A 135 -5.71 14.61 7.62
CA GLU A 135 -7.12 14.54 8.01
C GLU A 135 -8.07 15.44 7.19
N ILE A 136 -7.83 15.57 5.88
CA ILE A 136 -8.69 16.35 4.97
C ILE A 136 -9.66 15.46 4.17
N ASN A 137 -10.82 16.01 3.79
CA ASN A 137 -11.83 15.31 2.98
C ASN A 137 -12.15 15.96 1.63
N SER A 138 -11.44 17.04 1.30
CA SER A 138 -11.45 17.68 -0.01
C SER A 138 -10.24 18.59 -0.15
N ALA A 139 -9.75 18.76 -1.36
CA ALA A 139 -8.78 19.79 -1.70
C ALA A 139 -8.92 20.21 -3.16
N SER A 140 -8.47 21.43 -3.44
CA SER A 140 -8.34 21.95 -4.80
C SER A 140 -7.14 22.88 -4.88
N GLY A 141 -6.54 22.96 -6.07
CA GLY A 141 -5.34 23.75 -6.28
C GLY A 141 -4.81 23.60 -7.69
N ASN A 142 -3.65 24.19 -7.93
CA ASN A 142 -2.90 24.05 -9.15
C ASN A 142 -1.45 23.68 -8.84
N MET A 143 -0.84 22.90 -9.72
CA MET A 143 0.57 22.55 -9.64
C MET A 143 1.27 23.08 -10.88
N ILE A 144 2.42 23.73 -10.70
CA ILE A 144 3.29 24.17 -11.80
C ILE A 144 4.59 23.40 -11.67
N ALA A 145 4.99 22.70 -12.72
CA ALA A 145 6.23 21.94 -12.74
C ALA A 145 7.44 22.90 -12.77
N GLU A 146 8.22 22.95 -11.70
CA GLU A 146 9.49 23.70 -11.71
C GLU A 146 10.55 22.99 -12.58
N PHE A 147 10.50 21.67 -12.64
CA PHE A 147 11.38 20.82 -13.43
C PHE A 147 10.60 19.75 -14.21
N SER A 148 11.24 19.17 -15.22
CA SER A 148 10.67 18.05 -15.97
C SER A 148 10.74 16.75 -15.16
N GLY A 149 9.62 16.03 -15.04
CA GLY A 149 9.53 14.87 -14.18
C GLY A 149 8.10 14.36 -13.99
N THR A 150 7.88 13.61 -12.91
CA THR A 150 6.55 13.22 -12.46
C THR A 150 6.14 14.04 -11.24
N HIS A 151 4.89 14.50 -11.22
CA HIS A 151 4.33 15.38 -10.19
C HIS A 151 2.99 14.83 -9.75
N GLY A 152 2.70 14.75 -8.45
CA GLY A 152 1.46 14.15 -7.96
C GLY A 152 1.32 14.14 -6.45
#